data_AF-A0A9E2X793-F1
#
_entry.id   AF-A0A9E2X793-F1
#
_cell.length_a   1.000
_cell.length_b   1.000
_cell.length_c   1.000
_cell.angle_alpha   90.00
_cell.angle_beta   90.00
_cell.angle_gamma   90.00
#
_symmetry.space_group_name_H-M   'P 1'
#
loop_
_entity.id
_entity.type
_entity.pdbx_description
1 polymer ?
#
loop_
_entity_poly.entity_id
_entity_poly.type
_entity_poly.pdbx_seq_one_letter_code
_entity_poly.pdbx_strand_id
1 'polypeptide(L)' 'MSLLGGFRVVQIGDGLAAAVCGRLFADLDADVCCTDPDNSTHLSQYLNHDKTVA' A
#
# COMPACT_ATOMS: atom_id res chain seq x y z
N MET A 1 13.10 12.45 -3.99
CA MET A 1 13.71 11.50 -4.96
C MET A 1 12.68 10.40 -5.17
N SER A 2 12.20 10.20 -6.39
CA SER A 2 11.20 9.17 -6.73
C SER A 2 11.88 7.94 -7.33
N LEU A 3 12.33 7.01 -6.49
CA LEU A 3 13.04 5.82 -6.96
C LEU A 3 12.14 4.95 -7.87
N LEU A 4 10.85 4.89 -7.55
CA LEU A 4 9.86 4.07 -8.24
C LEU A 4 8.77 4.91 -8.93
N GLY A 5 9.05 6.19 -9.22
CA GLY A 5 8.13 7.07 -9.92
C GLY A 5 7.60 6.44 -11.22
N GLY A 6 6.28 6.26 -11.32
CA GLY A 6 5.61 5.63 -12.48
C GLY A 6 5.55 4.11 -12.46
N PHE A 7 6.11 3.44 -11.45
CA PHE A 7 5.95 2.00 -11.24
C PHE A 7 4.59 1.70 -10.60
N ARG A 8 3.86 0.71 -11.12
CA ARG A 8 2.52 0.34 -10.65
C ARG A 8 2.54 -0.99 -9.91
N VAL A 9 1.97 -1.01 -8.72
CA VAL A 9 1.90 -2.19 -7.84
C VAL A 9 0.45 -2.46 -7.45
N VAL A 10 0.07 -3.74 -7.47
CA VAL A 10 -1.21 -4.18 -6.92
C VAL A 10 -0.93 -5.03 -5.67
N GLN A 11 -1.39 -4.55 -4.51
CA GLN A 11 -1.44 -5.29 -3.27
C GLN A 11 -2.77 -6.05 -3.21
N ILE A 12 -2.69 -7.35 -2.92
CA ILE A 12 -3.87 -8.23 -2.84
C ILE A 12 -3.97 -8.80 -1.43
N GLY A 13 -5.13 -8.60 -0.82
CA GLY A 13 -5.51 -9.18 0.47
C GLY A 13 -5.25 -8.28 1.68
N ASP A 14 -5.70 -8.80 2.82
CA ASP A 14 -5.89 -8.11 4.09
C ASP A 14 -4.71 -8.25 5.07
N GLY A 15 -3.71 -9.07 4.74
CA GLY A 15 -2.57 -9.32 5.62
C GLY A 15 -1.71 -8.09 5.88
N LEU A 16 -1.37 -7.83 7.16
CA LEU A 16 -0.48 -6.72 7.55
C LEU A 16 0.88 -6.77 6.85
N ALA A 17 1.40 -7.96 6.55
CA ALA A 17 2.64 -8.10 5.78
C ALA A 17 2.51 -7.51 4.36
N ALA A 18 1.38 -7.77 3.69
CA ALA A 18 1.08 -7.18 2.40
C ALA A 18 0.95 -5.66 2.51
N ALA A 19 0.28 -5.18 3.57
CA ALA A 19 0.12 -3.75 3.85
C ALA A 19 1.46 -3.04 4.08
N VAL A 20 2.40 -3.64 4.79
CA VAL A 20 3.76 -3.10 4.96
C VAL A 20 4.49 -3.04 3.62
N CYS A 21 4.47 -4.12 2.84
CA CYS A 21 5.13 -4.14 1.53
C CYS A 21 4.59 -3.05 0.60
N GLY A 22 3.26 -2.94 0.48
CA GLY A 22 2.63 -1.89 -0.33
C GLY A 22 3.02 -0.49 0.13
N ARG A 23 3.14 -0.28 1.45
CA ARG A 23 3.54 1.02 2.00
C ARG A 23 4.97 1.38 1.61
N LEU A 24 5.90 0.43 1.72
CA LEU A 24 7.30 0.63 1.33
C LEU A 24 7.44 0.98 -0.16
N PHE A 25 6.59 0.43 -1.03
CA PHE A 25 6.55 0.83 -2.43
C PHE A 25 6.03 2.27 -2.61
N ALA A 26 4.95 2.63 -1.93
CA ALA A 26 4.39 3.99 -1.96
C ALA A 26 5.39 5.03 -1.41
N ASP A 27 6.12 4.72 -0.34
CA ASP A 27 7.15 5.59 0.24
C ASP A 27 8.31 5.88 -0.75
N LEU A 28 8.49 5.02 -1.75
CA LEU A 28 9.47 5.16 -2.83
C LEU A 28 8.89 5.77 -4.12
N ASP A 29 7.67 6.33 -4.05
CA ASP A 29 6.93 6.99 -5.13
C ASP A 29 6.29 6.05 -6.18
N ALA A 30 6.04 4.79 -5.83
CA ALA A 30 5.24 3.89 -6.67
C ALA A 30 3.74 4.20 -6.57
N ASP A 31 3.00 3.96 -7.64
CA ASP A 31 1.53 3.97 -7.66
C ASP A 31 1.01 2.61 -7.17
N VAL A 32 0.51 2.59 -5.93
CA VAL A 32 0.08 1.36 -5.25
C VAL A 32 -1.44 1.32 -5.15
N CYS A 33 -2.03 0.30 -5.75
CA CYS A 33 -3.43 -0.04 -5.63
C CYS A 33 -3.59 -1.23 -4.67
N CYS A 34 -4.50 -1.13 -3.70
CA CYS A 34 -4.80 -2.19 -2.76
C CYS A 34 -6.22 -2.72 -2.99
N THR A 35 -6.34 -4.05 -3.01
CA THR A 35 -7.62 -4.77 -3.09
C THR A 35 -7.85 -5.51 -1.78
N ASP A 36 -9.05 -5.39 -1.23
CA ASP A 36 -9.45 -5.98 0.06
C ASP A 36 -8.52 -5.65 1.26
N PRO A 37 -8.22 -4.37 1.53
CA PRO A 37 -7.39 -4.01 2.69
C PRO A 37 -8.07 -4.29 4.03
N ASP A 38 -7.30 -4.79 5.00
CA ASP A 38 -7.69 -4.68 6.42
C ASP A 38 -7.66 -3.21 6.85
N ASN A 39 -8.71 -2.80 7.56
CA ASN A 39 -8.83 -1.48 8.20
C ASN A 39 -9.36 -1.58 9.64
N SER A 40 -9.34 -2.79 10.22
CA SER A 40 -9.87 -3.09 11.55
C SER A 40 -9.07 -2.46 12.69
N THR A 41 -7.81 -2.08 12.43
CA THR A 41 -6.91 -1.47 13.41
C THR A 41 -6.36 -0.13 12.93
N HIS A 42 -5.98 0.74 13.85
CA HIS A 42 -5.31 2.01 13.50
C HIS A 42 -4.00 1.76 12.74
N LEU A 43 -3.29 0.67 13.04
CA LEU A 43 -2.09 0.29 12.30
C LEU A 43 -2.41 -0.07 10.85
N SER A 44 -3.45 -0.89 10.61
CA SER A 44 -3.86 -1.27 9.26
C SER A 44 -4.27 -0.05 8.42
N GLN A 45 -4.99 0.90 9.02
CA GLN A 45 -5.36 2.16 8.36
C GLN A 45 -4.14 3.01 8.01
N TYR A 46 -3.19 3.14 8.95
CA TYR A 46 -1.93 3.86 8.70
C TYR A 46 -1.13 3.24 7.54
N LEU A 47 -1.04 1.91 7.49
CA LEU A 47 -0.30 1.21 6.44
C LEU A 47 -0.96 1.35 5.06
N ASN A 48 -2.27 1.60 4.99
CA ASN A 48 -3.01 1.73 3.74
C ASN A 48 -3.26 3.18 3.29
N HIS A 49 -2.86 4.18 4.09
CA HIS A 49 -3.15 5.60 3.86
C HIS A 49 -2.73 6.15 2.49
N ASP A 50 -1.54 5.80 2.00
CA ASP A 50 -0.96 6.34 0.75
C ASP A 50 -1.26 5.46 -0.48
N LYS A 51 -2.24 4.56 -0.38
CA LYS A 51 -2.60 3.63 -1.45
C LYS A 51 -4.00 3.92 -1.96
N THR A 52 -4.20 3.71 -3.25
CA THR A 52 -5.55 3.73 -3.83
C THR A 52 -6.25 2.43 -3.47
N VAL A 53 -7.43 2.49 -2.86
CA VAL A 53 -8.24 1.30 -2.58
C VAL A 53 -9.22 1.09 -3.72
N ALA A 54 -9.19 -0.08 -4.36
CA ALA A 54 -10.11 -0.50 -5.41
C ALA A 54 -11.26 -1.36 -4.88
#